data_AF-A0A950GXG8-F1
#
_entry.id   AF-A0A950GXG8-F1
#
_cell.length_a   1.000
_cell.length_b   1.000
_cell.length_c   1.000
_cell.angle_alpha   90.00
_cell.angle_beta   90.00
_cell.angle_gamma   90.00
#
_symmetry.space_group_name_H-M   'P 1'
#
loop_
_entity.id
_entity.type
_entity.pdbx_description
1 polymer ?
#
loop_
_entity_poly.entity_id
_entity_poly.type
_entity_poly.pdbx_seq_one_letter_code
_entity_poly.pdbx_strand_id
1 'polypeptide(L)'
;MTRIDNARRIRAPRGPVLSAKSWLTEAPMRMLMNNLDSEVAERPGELVVYGGIGRAARDWESFDRIVAALKRLDGDESLLVQSGKPVGIFRTHPDAPRVLIANSNIVPHWANWDCFHELDRKGLMMYGQMTAGSWIYIGSQGIVQGTYETFVEVGRRHFGGDLSGKWILTAGLGGMGGAQPLAATMAGASLLAVECQPSRIEMCLRTRYLDRQAASLDEALEIIERSRREKKPVSVGVLGNAAEIFPELVRRGVRPDVVTDQTSAHDPLNGYLPKGWTLAEWEAKRESDPKSVEKAAKASMAAHVRA
;
A
#
# COMPACT_ATOMS: atom_id res chain seq x y z
N MET A 1 -12.32 -1.45 -23.28
CA MET A 1 -12.41 -0.35 -22.29
C MET A 1 -11.06 -0.09 -21.67
N THR A 2 -10.76 1.17 -21.33
CA THR A 2 -9.46 1.55 -20.78
C THR A 2 -9.45 1.36 -19.27
N ARG A 3 -8.32 0.83 -18.77
CA ARG A 3 -7.99 0.69 -17.35
C ARG A 3 -7.55 2.02 -16.72
N ILE A 4 -7.19 3.00 -17.55
CA ILE A 4 -6.65 4.29 -17.16
C ILE A 4 -7.65 5.37 -17.56
N ASP A 5 -8.02 6.21 -16.59
CA ASP A 5 -8.79 7.44 -16.80
C ASP A 5 -8.38 8.46 -15.72
N ASN A 6 -7.46 9.36 -16.10
CA ASN A 6 -6.85 10.31 -15.16
C ASN A 6 -7.72 11.56 -14.92
N ALA A 7 -8.86 11.70 -15.61
CA ALA A 7 -9.73 12.87 -15.48
C ALA A 7 -10.77 12.72 -14.36
N ARG A 8 -11.14 11.47 -14.02
CA ARG A 8 -12.17 11.19 -13.02
C ARG A 8 -11.66 11.48 -11.61
N ARG A 9 -12.40 12.32 -10.89
CA ARG A 9 -12.24 12.49 -9.44
C ARG A 9 -13.37 11.77 -8.73
N ILE A 10 -13.06 10.63 -8.13
CA ILE A 10 -14.03 9.86 -7.36
C ILE A 10 -13.96 10.29 -5.90
N ARG A 11 -15.12 10.49 -5.30
CA ARG A 11 -15.27 10.71 -3.86
C ARG A 11 -16.59 10.11 -3.41
N ALA A 12 -16.57 9.53 -2.23
CA ALA A 12 -17.76 8.95 -1.63
C ALA A 12 -18.81 10.04 -1.31
N PRO A 13 -20.10 9.83 -1.67
CA PRO A 13 -21.20 10.71 -1.27
C PRO A 13 -21.22 10.96 0.24
N ARG A 14 -21.69 12.15 0.62
CA ARG A 14 -21.75 12.63 2.01
C ARG A 14 -23.18 13.00 2.41
N GLY A 15 -23.42 13.08 3.71
CA GLY A 15 -24.74 13.42 4.24
C GLY A 15 -25.75 12.26 4.20
N PRO A 16 -27.00 12.53 4.62
CA PRO A 16 -28.01 11.50 4.84
C PRO A 16 -28.79 11.08 3.58
N VAL A 17 -28.62 11.79 2.46
CA VAL A 17 -29.36 11.52 1.21
C VAL A 17 -28.80 10.27 0.54
N LEU A 18 -29.67 9.31 0.22
CA LEU A 18 -29.32 8.07 -0.46
C LEU A 18 -29.31 8.24 -1.97
N SER A 19 -28.33 7.62 -2.64
CA SER A 19 -28.34 7.39 -4.09
C SER A 19 -28.83 5.99 -4.45
N ALA A 20 -28.72 5.03 -3.54
CA ALA A 20 -29.23 3.68 -3.66
C ALA A 20 -30.58 3.48 -2.93
N LYS A 21 -31.21 2.33 -3.10
CA LYS A 21 -32.52 2.00 -2.49
C LYS A 21 -32.50 1.87 -0.96
N SER A 22 -31.34 1.61 -0.35
CA SER A 22 -31.21 1.43 1.10
C SER A 22 -29.81 1.79 1.59
N TRP A 23 -29.63 1.97 2.91
CA TRP A 23 -28.31 2.13 3.51
C TRP A 23 -27.40 0.92 3.30
N LEU A 24 -27.96 -0.30 3.21
CA LEU A 24 -27.19 -1.53 3.00
C LEU A 24 -26.58 -1.63 1.60
N THR A 25 -27.13 -0.90 0.62
CA THR A 25 -26.59 -0.83 -0.75
C THR A 25 -25.87 0.47 -1.04
N GLU A 26 -26.22 1.55 -0.34
CA GLU A 26 -25.48 2.82 -0.32
C GLU A 26 -24.09 2.67 0.32
N ALA A 27 -24.00 1.95 1.45
CA ALA A 27 -22.75 1.76 2.18
C ALA A 27 -21.62 1.16 1.30
N PRO A 28 -21.78 -0.01 0.66
CA PRO A 28 -20.73 -0.55 -0.21
C PRO A 28 -20.41 0.37 -1.40
N MET A 29 -21.38 1.13 -1.92
CA MET A 29 -21.12 2.10 -2.99
C MET A 29 -20.24 3.25 -2.49
N ARG A 30 -20.56 3.83 -1.33
CA ARG A 30 -19.74 4.87 -0.71
C ARG A 30 -18.35 4.34 -0.39
N MET A 31 -18.24 3.13 0.14
CA MET A 31 -16.94 2.57 0.48
C MET A 31 -16.08 2.24 -0.75
N LEU A 32 -16.68 1.75 -1.84
CA LEU A 32 -16.00 1.60 -3.13
C LEU A 32 -15.44 2.95 -3.62
N MET A 33 -16.24 4.01 -3.54
CA MET A 33 -15.81 5.35 -3.94
C MET A 33 -14.76 5.95 -2.99
N ASN A 34 -14.82 5.61 -1.69
CA ASN A 34 -13.82 6.03 -0.70
C ASN A 34 -12.46 5.42 -1.01
N ASN A 35 -12.43 4.14 -1.41
CA ASN A 35 -11.21 3.46 -1.85
C ASN A 35 -10.54 4.13 -3.06
N LEU A 36 -11.23 5.01 -3.79
CA LEU A 36 -10.72 5.73 -4.96
C LEU A 36 -10.63 7.26 -4.75
N ASP A 37 -10.87 7.74 -3.52
CA ASP A 37 -10.66 9.15 -3.18
C ASP A 37 -9.15 9.47 -3.33
N SER A 38 -8.83 10.62 -3.92
CA SER A 38 -7.45 11.11 -4.07
C SER A 38 -6.74 11.37 -2.74
N GLU A 39 -7.49 11.55 -1.65
CA GLU A 39 -6.95 11.66 -0.29
C GLU A 39 -6.63 10.28 0.34
N VAL A 40 -7.08 9.19 -0.29
CA VAL A 40 -7.03 7.83 0.26
C VAL A 40 -6.17 6.91 -0.60
N ALA A 41 -6.44 6.83 -1.90
CA ALA A 41 -5.82 5.91 -2.84
C ALA A 41 -4.45 6.36 -3.32
N GLU A 42 -3.56 5.42 -3.59
CA GLU A 42 -2.22 5.72 -4.10
C GLU A 42 -2.20 6.19 -5.56
N ARG A 43 -3.00 5.59 -6.45
CA ARG A 43 -3.13 5.94 -7.88
C ARG A 43 -4.58 5.73 -8.36
N PRO A 44 -5.54 6.58 -7.96
CA PRO A 44 -6.97 6.36 -8.22
C PRO A 44 -7.35 6.38 -9.70
N GLY A 45 -6.64 7.12 -10.56
CA GLY A 45 -6.89 7.15 -12.02
C GLY A 45 -6.69 5.80 -12.73
N GLU A 46 -5.94 4.90 -12.09
CA GLU A 46 -5.71 3.51 -12.53
C GLU A 46 -6.51 2.49 -11.69
N LEU A 47 -7.44 2.97 -10.86
CA LEU A 47 -8.21 2.21 -9.87
C LEU A 47 -7.37 1.57 -8.75
N VAL A 48 -6.09 1.92 -8.64
CA VAL A 48 -5.15 1.36 -7.66
C VAL A 48 -5.29 2.08 -6.32
N VAL A 49 -5.60 1.30 -5.30
CA VAL A 49 -5.77 1.76 -3.92
C VAL A 49 -4.43 1.74 -3.18
N TYR A 50 -3.75 0.59 -3.12
CA TYR A 50 -2.43 0.45 -2.47
C TYR A 50 -1.72 -0.86 -2.84
N GLY A 51 -0.46 -1.02 -2.40
CA GLY A 51 0.24 -2.31 -2.39
C GLY A 51 0.64 -2.82 -3.77
N GLY A 52 1.27 -1.96 -4.56
CA GLY A 52 1.63 -2.25 -5.94
C GLY A 52 0.45 -1.98 -6.87
N ILE A 53 -0.29 -3.03 -7.25
CA ILE A 53 -1.42 -2.98 -8.19
C ILE A 53 -2.77 -3.40 -7.57
N GLY A 54 -2.91 -3.30 -6.24
CA GLY A 54 -4.16 -3.60 -5.55
C GLY A 54 -5.27 -2.64 -5.95
N ARG A 55 -6.35 -3.13 -6.59
CA ARG A 55 -7.42 -2.29 -7.17
C ARG A 55 -8.77 -2.44 -6.50
N ALA A 56 -9.60 -1.41 -6.66
CA ALA A 56 -11.00 -1.40 -6.21
C ALA A 56 -11.98 -2.05 -7.21
N ALA A 57 -11.70 -1.94 -8.51
CA ALA A 57 -12.45 -2.56 -9.61
C ALA A 57 -11.50 -2.96 -10.74
N ARG A 58 -11.93 -3.89 -11.61
CA ARG A 58 -11.07 -4.46 -12.66
C ARG A 58 -10.63 -3.42 -13.68
N ASP A 59 -11.60 -2.63 -14.13
CA ASP A 59 -11.51 -1.58 -15.14
C ASP A 59 -12.65 -0.58 -14.90
N TRP A 60 -12.63 0.55 -15.61
CA TRP A 60 -13.62 1.61 -15.41
C TRP A 60 -15.04 1.19 -15.80
N GLU A 61 -15.21 0.30 -16.80
CA GLU A 61 -16.51 -0.28 -17.12
C GLU A 61 -17.07 -1.06 -15.93
N SER A 62 -16.23 -1.91 -15.34
CA SER A 62 -16.60 -2.71 -14.17
C SER A 62 -16.98 -1.81 -13.00
N PHE A 63 -16.22 -0.74 -12.75
CA PHE A 63 -16.57 0.27 -11.74
C PHE A 63 -17.95 0.88 -12.01
N ASP A 64 -18.18 1.41 -13.21
CA ASP A 64 -19.44 2.07 -13.58
C ASP A 64 -20.62 1.11 -13.44
N ARG A 65 -20.43 -0.15 -13.83
CA ARG A 65 -21.44 -1.21 -13.69
C ARG A 65 -21.68 -1.63 -12.24
N ILE A 66 -20.65 -1.66 -11.39
CA ILE A 66 -20.82 -1.94 -9.95
C ILE A 66 -21.65 -0.82 -9.32
N VAL A 67 -21.31 0.45 -9.58
CA VAL A 67 -22.04 1.60 -9.05
C VAL A 67 -23.50 1.57 -9.51
N ALA A 68 -23.75 1.33 -10.80
CA ALA A 68 -25.10 1.22 -11.34
C ALA A 68 -25.88 0.04 -10.73
N ALA A 69 -25.24 -1.11 -10.52
CA ALA A 69 -25.85 -2.27 -9.88
C ALA A 69 -26.24 -1.98 -8.42
N LEU A 70 -25.33 -1.39 -7.63
CA LEU A 70 -25.59 -1.07 -6.21
C LEU A 70 -26.74 -0.06 -6.04
N LYS A 71 -26.87 0.91 -6.96
CA LYS A 71 -27.98 1.88 -6.92
C LYS A 71 -29.36 1.24 -7.11
N ARG A 72 -29.45 0.17 -7.91
CA ARG A 72 -30.72 -0.51 -8.23
C ARG A 72 -31.00 -1.79 -7.43
N LEU A 73 -30.01 -2.33 -6.72
CA LEU A 73 -30.08 -3.60 -6.00
C LEU A 73 -31.18 -3.58 -4.93
N ASP A 74 -32.07 -4.57 -4.96
CA ASP A 74 -33.14 -4.72 -3.97
C ASP A 74 -32.66 -5.33 -2.65
N GLY A 75 -33.48 -5.17 -1.60
CA GLY A 75 -33.14 -5.59 -0.24
C GLY A 75 -33.00 -7.10 -0.06
N ASP A 76 -33.59 -7.90 -0.95
CA ASP A 76 -33.51 -9.36 -0.99
C ASP A 76 -32.65 -9.88 -2.15
N GLU A 77 -31.76 -9.05 -2.70
CA GLU A 77 -30.81 -9.43 -3.74
C GLU A 77 -29.35 -9.35 -3.26
N SER A 78 -28.48 -10.11 -3.93
CA SER A 78 -27.03 -10.11 -3.72
C SER A 78 -26.28 -9.95 -5.04
N LEU A 79 -25.39 -8.97 -5.10
CA LEU A 79 -24.45 -8.75 -6.21
C LEU A 79 -23.23 -9.66 -6.05
N LEU A 80 -22.86 -10.37 -7.12
CA LEU A 80 -21.61 -11.12 -7.20
C LEU A 80 -20.54 -10.31 -7.94
N VAL A 81 -19.39 -10.11 -7.27
CA VAL A 81 -18.21 -9.46 -7.85
C VAL A 81 -17.08 -10.48 -7.96
N GLN A 82 -16.66 -10.79 -9.18
CA GLN A 82 -15.58 -11.72 -9.49
C GLN A 82 -14.37 -10.92 -9.98
N SER A 83 -13.25 -10.97 -9.26
CA SER A 83 -12.02 -10.20 -9.56
C SER A 83 -12.34 -8.78 -10.05
N GLY A 84 -13.07 -8.02 -9.23
CA GLY A 84 -13.44 -6.63 -9.49
C GLY A 84 -14.46 -6.37 -10.61
N LYS A 85 -15.14 -7.40 -11.12
CA LYS A 85 -16.17 -7.29 -12.16
C LYS A 85 -17.54 -7.73 -11.63
N PRO A 86 -18.63 -6.97 -11.88
CA PRO A 86 -19.98 -7.38 -11.48
C PRO A 86 -20.52 -8.43 -12.46
N VAL A 87 -20.67 -9.68 -12.02
CA VAL A 87 -20.97 -10.82 -12.89
C VAL A 87 -22.41 -11.32 -12.81
N GLY A 88 -23.14 -11.01 -11.75
CA GLY A 88 -24.53 -11.42 -11.60
C GLY A 88 -25.19 -10.84 -10.36
N ILE A 89 -26.52 -10.81 -10.39
CA ILE A 89 -27.37 -10.48 -9.24
C ILE A 89 -28.31 -11.66 -9.07
N PHE A 90 -28.43 -12.17 -7.84
CA PHE A 90 -29.32 -13.28 -7.52
C PHE A 90 -30.20 -12.89 -6.34
N ARG A 91 -31.44 -13.38 -6.37
CA ARG A 91 -32.34 -13.26 -5.23
C ARG A 91 -31.84 -14.14 -4.09
N THR A 92 -31.76 -13.55 -2.90
CA THR A 92 -31.40 -14.19 -1.64
C THR A 92 -32.48 -13.86 -0.61
N HIS A 93 -32.16 -13.11 0.44
CA HIS A 93 -33.09 -12.67 1.49
C HIS A 93 -32.51 -11.45 2.24
N PRO A 94 -33.32 -10.68 3.00
CA PRO A 94 -32.88 -9.46 3.66
C PRO A 94 -31.63 -9.59 4.55
N ASP A 95 -31.47 -10.71 5.25
CA ASP A 95 -30.31 -10.93 6.14
C ASP A 95 -29.04 -11.42 5.41
N ALA A 96 -29.12 -11.71 4.11
CA ALA A 96 -27.94 -12.10 3.34
C ALA A 96 -27.03 -10.88 3.05
N PRO A 97 -25.74 -11.10 2.76
CA PRO A 97 -24.88 -10.03 2.27
C PRO A 97 -25.41 -9.44 0.95
N ARG A 98 -25.44 -8.10 0.84
CA ARG A 98 -25.78 -7.42 -0.42
C ARG A 98 -24.73 -7.61 -1.51
N VAL A 99 -23.48 -7.88 -1.13
CA VAL A 99 -22.38 -8.08 -2.07
C VAL A 99 -21.53 -9.25 -1.61
N LEU A 100 -21.23 -10.18 -2.52
CA LEU A 100 -20.28 -11.27 -2.32
C LEU A 100 -19.11 -11.07 -3.28
N ILE A 101 -17.89 -11.07 -2.76
CA ILE A 101 -16.69 -10.71 -3.51
C ILE A 101 -15.69 -11.86 -3.47
N ALA A 102 -15.21 -12.28 -4.65
CA ALA A 102 -14.13 -13.25 -4.79
C ALA A 102 -13.09 -12.68 -5.77
N ASN A 103 -11.97 -12.18 -5.23
CA ASN A 103 -10.91 -11.57 -6.02
C ASN A 103 -9.66 -12.44 -6.05
N SER A 104 -8.99 -12.47 -7.20
CA SER A 104 -7.63 -12.98 -7.36
C SER A 104 -7.42 -14.48 -7.08
N ASN A 105 -8.50 -15.25 -6.90
CA ASN A 105 -8.41 -16.69 -6.70
C ASN A 105 -7.96 -17.41 -7.98
N ILE A 106 -6.92 -18.23 -7.88
CA ILE A 106 -6.41 -19.09 -8.94
C ILE A 106 -6.25 -20.50 -8.35
N VAL A 107 -6.58 -21.54 -9.10
CA VAL A 107 -6.35 -22.93 -8.69
C VAL A 107 -4.86 -23.12 -8.33
N PRO A 108 -4.51 -23.80 -7.23
CA PRO A 108 -3.17 -23.72 -6.63
C PRO A 108 -1.99 -23.97 -7.58
N HIS A 109 -2.12 -24.90 -8.54
CA HIS A 109 -1.07 -25.19 -9.52
C HIS A 109 -0.68 -23.96 -10.38
N TRP A 110 -1.64 -23.06 -10.65
CA TRP A 110 -1.44 -21.86 -11.45
C TRP A 110 -1.34 -20.57 -10.60
N ALA A 111 -1.35 -20.67 -9.27
CA ALA A 111 -1.36 -19.52 -8.37
C ALA A 111 0.02 -18.83 -8.28
N ASN A 112 0.46 -18.23 -9.38
CA ASN A 112 1.71 -17.49 -9.50
C ASN A 112 1.52 -16.21 -10.34
N TRP A 113 2.50 -15.30 -10.25
CA TRP A 113 2.46 -14.01 -10.94
C TRP A 113 2.44 -14.12 -12.46
N ASP A 114 3.08 -15.15 -13.05
CA ASP A 114 3.09 -15.33 -14.51
C ASP A 114 1.69 -15.58 -15.05
N CYS A 115 0.97 -16.53 -14.44
CA CYS A 115 -0.43 -16.80 -14.77
C CYS A 115 -1.31 -15.59 -14.47
N PHE A 116 -1.12 -14.94 -13.32
CA PHE A 116 -1.85 -13.72 -12.97
C PHE A 116 -1.71 -12.64 -14.06
N HIS A 117 -0.47 -12.33 -14.49
CA HIS A 117 -0.20 -11.28 -15.47
C HIS A 117 -0.70 -11.65 -16.87
N GLU A 118 -0.66 -12.93 -17.24
CA GLU A 118 -1.29 -13.41 -18.47
C GLU A 118 -2.80 -13.15 -18.47
N LEU A 119 -3.49 -13.50 -17.38
CA LEU A 119 -4.93 -13.27 -17.23
C LEU A 119 -5.27 -11.77 -17.14
N ASP A 120 -4.43 -10.96 -16.48
CA ASP A 120 -4.61 -9.50 -16.38
C ASP A 120 -4.52 -8.85 -17.77
N ARG A 121 -3.54 -9.24 -18.60
CA ARG A 121 -3.44 -8.76 -20.00
C ARG A 121 -4.65 -9.13 -20.86
N LYS A 122 -5.30 -10.26 -20.56
CA LYS A 122 -6.55 -10.70 -21.21
C LYS A 122 -7.80 -10.01 -20.64
N GLY A 123 -7.68 -9.13 -19.64
CA GLY A 123 -8.81 -8.49 -18.96
C GLY A 123 -9.61 -9.45 -18.06
N LEU A 124 -9.01 -10.56 -17.65
CA LEU A 124 -9.65 -11.62 -16.86
C LEU A 124 -9.34 -11.54 -15.36
N MET A 125 -8.41 -10.66 -14.97
CA MET A 125 -7.91 -10.63 -13.59
C MET A 125 -7.84 -9.23 -13.00
N MET A 126 -7.90 -9.19 -11.67
CA MET A 126 -7.64 -8.02 -10.84
C MET A 126 -6.94 -8.50 -9.58
N TYR A 127 -5.94 -7.76 -9.11
CA TYR A 127 -5.34 -7.99 -7.79
C TYR A 127 -6.16 -7.23 -6.74
N GLY A 128 -6.82 -7.95 -5.84
CA GLY A 128 -7.69 -7.36 -4.83
C GLY A 128 -6.97 -6.87 -3.57
N GLN A 129 -5.70 -7.25 -3.37
CA GLN A 129 -5.04 -7.13 -2.07
C GLN A 129 -5.99 -7.68 -0.98
N MET A 130 -6.07 -7.06 0.20
CA MET A 130 -7.00 -7.37 1.27
C MET A 130 -8.18 -6.41 1.21
N THR A 131 -7.93 -5.12 1.43
CA THR A 131 -8.98 -4.08 1.59
C THR A 131 -9.21 -3.23 0.35
N ALA A 132 -8.37 -3.36 -0.68
CA ALA A 132 -8.53 -2.64 -1.95
C ALA A 132 -9.76 -3.15 -2.72
N GLY A 133 -9.81 -4.44 -3.01
CA GLY A 133 -10.89 -5.07 -3.78
C GLY A 133 -12.14 -5.43 -2.97
N SER A 134 -12.10 -5.23 -1.64
CA SER A 134 -13.23 -5.47 -0.73
C SER A 134 -13.82 -4.19 -0.14
N TRP A 135 -13.31 -3.02 -0.58
CA TRP A 135 -13.91 -1.71 -0.31
C TRP A 135 -14.00 -1.36 1.16
N ILE A 136 -12.87 -1.43 1.87
CA ILE A 136 -12.81 -1.04 3.29
C ILE A 136 -11.45 -0.41 3.65
N TYR A 137 -10.77 0.16 2.67
CA TYR A 137 -9.51 0.85 2.90
C TYR A 137 -9.76 2.28 3.39
N ILE A 138 -9.04 2.67 4.45
CA ILE A 138 -9.20 3.94 5.16
C ILE A 138 -7.90 4.74 5.18
N GLY A 139 -7.07 4.57 4.15
CA GLY A 139 -5.74 5.16 4.11
C GLY A 139 -4.78 4.49 5.09
N SER A 140 -3.66 5.16 5.36
CA SER A 140 -2.59 4.63 6.21
C SER A 140 -3.04 4.34 7.65
N GLN A 141 -4.11 4.98 8.14
CA GLN A 141 -4.65 4.74 9.48
C GLN A 141 -4.99 3.26 9.71
N GLY A 142 -5.43 2.54 8.67
CA GLY A 142 -5.81 1.14 8.80
C GLY A 142 -4.69 0.23 9.30
N ILE A 143 -3.42 0.61 9.15
CA ILE A 143 -2.26 -0.20 9.58
C ILE A 143 -1.45 0.45 10.72
N VAL A 144 -1.63 1.75 11.02
CA VAL A 144 -0.88 2.45 12.08
C VAL A 144 -0.94 1.71 13.40
N GLN A 145 -2.13 1.30 13.84
CA GLN A 145 -2.27 0.59 15.11
C GLN A 145 -1.52 -0.75 15.09
N GLY A 146 -1.65 -1.54 14.02
CA GLY A 146 -0.95 -2.82 13.90
C GLY A 146 0.57 -2.66 13.94
N THR A 147 1.10 -1.65 13.24
CA THR A 147 2.53 -1.33 13.25
C THR A 147 2.99 -0.80 14.62
N TYR A 148 2.18 0.04 15.27
CA TYR A 148 2.44 0.53 16.63
C TYR A 148 2.52 -0.62 17.64
N GLU A 149 1.53 -1.52 17.66
CA GLU A 149 1.52 -2.68 18.56
C GLU A 149 2.72 -3.60 18.31
N THR A 150 3.13 -3.74 17.04
CA THR A 150 4.34 -4.50 16.70
C THR A 150 5.58 -3.87 17.33
N PHE A 151 5.77 -2.56 17.19
CA PHE A 151 6.93 -1.87 17.78
C PHE A 151 6.89 -1.84 19.30
N VAL A 152 5.71 -1.63 19.90
CA VAL A 152 5.54 -1.71 21.36
C VAL A 152 5.91 -3.10 21.88
N GLU A 153 5.49 -4.17 21.19
CA GLU A 153 5.82 -5.54 21.59
C GLU A 153 7.31 -5.84 21.42
N VAL A 154 7.97 -5.32 20.37
CA VAL A 154 9.44 -5.34 20.25
C VAL A 154 10.09 -4.62 21.45
N GLY A 155 9.56 -3.46 21.82
CA GLY A 155 9.94 -2.73 23.03
C GLY A 155 9.89 -3.59 24.29
N ARG A 156 8.76 -4.27 24.52
CA ARG A 156 8.55 -5.16 25.68
C ARG A 156 9.54 -6.33 25.70
N ARG A 157 9.74 -7.00 24.57
CA ARG A 157 10.57 -8.21 24.47
C ARG A 157 12.07 -7.94 24.57
N HIS A 158 12.53 -6.82 24.02
CA HIS A 158 13.97 -6.59 23.82
C HIS A 158 14.52 -5.40 24.59
N PHE A 159 13.67 -4.48 25.06
CA PHE A 159 14.07 -3.22 25.67
C PHE A 159 13.33 -2.90 26.97
N GLY A 160 12.73 -3.91 27.63
CA GLY A 160 12.03 -3.74 28.90
C GLY A 160 10.78 -2.85 28.82
N GLY A 161 10.23 -2.67 27.61
CA GLY A 161 9.06 -1.83 27.35
C GLY A 161 9.36 -0.35 27.06
N ASP A 162 10.62 0.09 27.16
CA ASP A 162 11.01 1.48 26.91
C ASP A 162 11.86 1.61 25.63
N LEU A 163 11.31 2.31 24.63
CA LEU A 163 12.00 2.63 23.38
C LEU A 163 12.67 4.01 23.39
N SER A 164 12.70 4.72 24.52
CA SER A 164 13.33 6.03 24.63
C SER A 164 14.82 5.98 24.25
N GLY A 165 15.23 6.82 23.30
CA GLY A 165 16.60 6.83 22.76
C GLY A 165 16.94 5.66 21.83
N LYS A 166 15.95 4.82 21.48
CA LYS A 166 16.07 3.77 20.47
C LYS A 166 15.66 4.30 19.10
N TRP A 167 16.16 3.65 18.05
CA TRP A 167 15.71 3.96 16.70
C TRP A 167 15.58 2.73 15.81
N ILE A 168 14.66 2.84 14.86
CA ILE A 168 14.25 1.79 13.94
C ILE A 168 14.73 2.16 12.52
N LEU A 169 15.36 1.23 11.83
CA LEU A 169 15.65 1.33 10.40
C LEU A 169 14.60 0.56 9.62
N THR A 170 14.02 1.17 8.59
CA THR A 170 13.09 0.52 7.66
C THR A 170 13.17 1.12 6.25
N ALA A 171 12.40 0.56 5.32
CA ALA A 171 12.17 1.09 3.98
C ALA A 171 10.70 0.97 3.54
N GLY A 172 10.34 1.80 2.56
CA GLY A 172 9.01 1.86 1.97
C GLY A 172 8.05 2.81 2.70
N LEU A 173 7.64 3.87 2.01
CA LEU A 173 6.68 4.89 2.46
C LEU A 173 5.44 4.93 1.55
N GLY A 174 5.04 3.77 1.03
CA GLY A 174 3.78 3.59 0.30
C GLY A 174 2.54 3.77 1.20
N GLY A 175 1.36 3.37 0.73
CA GLY A 175 0.09 3.56 1.46
C GLY A 175 0.09 2.92 2.85
N MET A 176 0.63 1.70 2.97
CA MET A 176 0.83 1.04 4.27
C MET A 176 2.19 1.37 4.90
N GLY A 177 3.25 1.40 4.10
CA GLY A 177 4.62 1.74 4.52
C GLY A 177 4.75 3.08 5.24
N GLY A 178 3.95 4.06 4.81
CA GLY A 178 3.88 5.40 5.38
C GLY A 178 3.39 5.43 6.81
N ALA A 179 2.79 4.36 7.34
CA ALA A 179 2.37 4.27 8.74
C ALA A 179 3.52 4.03 9.72
N GLN A 180 4.63 3.44 9.25
CA GLN A 180 5.78 3.09 10.09
C GLN A 180 6.36 4.27 10.89
N PRO A 181 6.60 5.46 10.30
CA PRO A 181 7.26 6.55 11.01
C PRO A 181 6.42 7.09 12.17
N LEU A 182 5.12 7.32 11.95
CA LEU A 182 4.18 7.71 13.02
C LEU A 182 4.02 6.62 14.09
N ALA A 183 3.92 5.35 13.70
CA ALA A 183 3.83 4.24 14.64
C ALA A 183 5.06 4.14 15.55
N ALA A 184 6.26 4.32 14.99
CA ALA A 184 7.51 4.28 15.74
C ALA A 184 7.61 5.44 16.74
N THR A 185 7.29 6.67 16.33
CA THR A 185 7.34 7.83 17.22
C THR A 185 6.29 7.76 18.32
N MET A 186 5.09 7.25 18.02
CA MET A 186 4.07 6.93 19.04
C MET A 186 4.55 5.87 20.03
N ALA A 187 5.30 4.86 19.57
CA ALA A 187 5.89 3.83 20.43
C ALA A 187 7.09 4.32 21.23
N GLY A 188 7.57 5.55 20.99
CA GLY A 188 8.69 6.17 21.71
C GLY A 188 10.07 5.98 21.07
N ALA A 189 10.14 5.44 19.85
CA ALA A 189 11.37 5.28 19.09
C ALA A 189 11.51 6.34 17.98
N SER A 190 12.73 6.74 17.66
CA SER A 190 13.00 7.43 16.40
C SER A 190 12.98 6.43 15.24
N LEU A 191 12.81 6.91 14.00
CA LEU A 191 12.77 6.04 12.83
C LEU A 191 13.48 6.69 11.64
N LEU A 192 14.27 5.89 10.91
CA LEU A 192 14.81 6.24 9.60
C LEU A 192 14.16 5.34 8.55
N ALA A 193 13.45 5.94 7.60
CA ALA A 193 12.81 5.25 6.48
C ALA A 193 13.50 5.59 5.16
N VAL A 194 13.92 4.57 4.42
CA VAL A 194 14.42 4.73 3.05
C VAL A 194 13.25 4.61 2.06
N GLU A 195 13.10 5.59 1.15
CA GLU A 195 12.08 5.56 0.10
C GLU A 195 12.68 6.03 -1.22
N CYS A 196 12.34 5.36 -2.31
CA CYS A 196 12.90 5.63 -3.64
C CYS A 196 12.10 6.66 -4.45
N GLN A 197 10.82 6.86 -4.13
CA GLN A 197 9.92 7.78 -4.83
C GLN A 197 9.71 9.06 -4.01
N PRO A 198 10.16 10.24 -4.51
CA PRO A 198 10.01 11.51 -3.81
C PRO A 198 8.55 11.82 -3.42
N SER A 199 7.62 11.54 -4.33
CA SER A 199 6.18 11.79 -4.14
C SER A 199 5.59 11.03 -2.93
N ARG A 200 6.18 9.89 -2.53
CA ARG A 200 5.74 9.12 -1.35
C ARG A 200 6.21 9.74 -0.05
N ILE A 201 7.43 10.29 -0.03
CA ILE A 201 7.94 11.08 1.10
C ILE A 201 7.08 12.34 1.28
N GLU A 202 6.84 13.08 0.20
CA GLU A 202 6.00 14.29 0.19
C GLU A 202 4.59 14.01 0.73
N MET A 203 3.99 12.89 0.33
CA MET A 203 2.68 12.47 0.84
C MET A 203 2.70 12.23 2.36
N CYS A 204 3.72 11.54 2.88
CA CYS A 204 3.84 11.27 4.32
C CYS A 204 4.07 12.55 5.12
N LEU A 205 4.87 13.49 4.61
CA LEU A 205 5.06 14.82 5.23
C LEU A 205 3.74 15.59 5.28
N ARG A 206 3.04 15.68 4.14
CA ARG A 206 1.76 16.41 4.03
C ARG A 206 0.69 15.87 4.97
N THR A 207 0.65 14.55 5.14
CA THR A 207 -0.31 13.88 6.02
C THR A 207 0.14 13.81 7.48
N ARG A 208 1.33 14.35 7.82
CA ARG A 208 1.96 14.32 9.15
C ARG A 208 2.24 12.91 9.68
N TYR A 209 2.49 11.98 8.77
CA TYR A 209 2.95 10.62 9.07
C TYR A 209 4.48 10.52 9.12
N LEU A 210 5.18 11.53 8.60
CA LEU A 210 6.63 11.70 8.66
C LEU A 210 6.96 13.11 9.16
N ASP A 211 7.95 13.26 10.03
CA ASP A 211 8.32 14.57 10.59
C ASP A 211 9.25 15.36 9.65
N ARG A 212 10.26 14.68 9.08
CA ARG A 212 11.31 15.33 8.29
C ARG A 212 11.78 14.45 7.14
N GLN A 213 12.22 15.10 6.07
CA GLN A 213 13.06 14.50 5.05
C GLN A 213 14.48 15.04 5.22
N ALA A 214 15.48 14.16 5.20
CA ALA A 214 16.89 14.54 5.16
C ALA A 214 17.38 14.62 3.70
N ALA A 215 18.30 15.54 3.43
CA ALA A 215 18.93 15.72 2.13
C ALA A 215 19.99 14.65 1.83
N SER A 216 20.51 13.98 2.85
CA SER A 216 21.50 12.90 2.71
C SER A 216 21.38 11.88 3.84
N LEU A 217 22.04 10.73 3.65
CA LEU A 217 22.18 9.72 4.70
C LEU A 217 22.94 10.28 5.92
N ASP A 218 23.94 11.13 5.69
CA ASP A 218 24.74 11.73 6.77
C ASP A 218 23.88 12.65 7.65
N GLU A 219 23.11 13.55 7.04
CA GLU A 219 22.18 14.41 7.77
C GLU A 219 21.13 13.58 8.52
N ALA A 220 20.62 12.52 7.89
CA ALA A 220 19.65 11.64 8.55
C ALA A 220 20.22 11.01 9.81
N LEU A 221 21.46 10.51 9.76
CA LEU A 221 22.14 9.93 10.92
C LEU A 221 22.44 10.97 12.01
N GLU A 222 22.78 12.21 11.64
CA GLU A 222 22.94 13.30 12.61
C GLU A 222 21.64 13.64 13.33
N ILE A 223 20.52 13.70 12.59
CA ILE A 223 19.19 13.92 13.18
C ILE A 223 18.84 12.78 14.13
N ILE A 224 19.04 11.53 13.71
CA ILE A 224 18.79 10.35 14.54
C ILE A 224 19.65 10.39 15.80
N GLU A 225 20.95 10.62 15.70
CA GLU A 225 21.84 10.62 16.87
C GLU A 225 21.49 11.73 17.87
N ARG A 226 21.14 12.94 17.39
CA ARG A 226 20.61 14.00 18.25
C ARG A 226 19.33 13.55 18.97
N SER A 227 18.39 12.95 18.24
CA SER A 227 17.12 12.47 18.80
C SER A 227 17.32 11.42 19.88
N ARG A 228 18.31 10.53 19.70
CA ARG A 228 18.66 9.48 20.65
C ARG A 228 19.21 10.08 21.94
N ARG A 229 20.15 11.01 21.84
CA ARG A 229 20.73 11.72 22.99
C ARG A 229 19.68 12.51 23.78
N GLU A 230 18.75 13.16 23.08
CA GLU A 230 17.69 13.96 23.71
C GLU A 230 16.48 13.14 24.16
N LYS A 231 16.41 11.85 23.80
CA LYS A 231 15.23 10.99 23.99
C LYS A 231 13.93 11.62 23.47
N LYS A 232 14.01 12.33 22.35
CA LYS A 232 12.86 12.92 21.66
C LYS A 232 12.66 12.20 20.33
N PRO A 233 11.67 11.30 20.23
CA PRO A 233 11.43 10.53 19.01
C PRO A 233 11.26 11.44 17.80
N VAL A 234 11.88 11.07 16.68
CA VAL A 234 11.71 11.74 15.39
C VAL A 234 11.69 10.72 14.27
N SER A 235 10.86 10.96 13.27
CA SER A 235 10.82 10.18 12.04
C SER A 235 11.48 10.92 10.88
N VAL A 236 12.41 10.25 10.20
CA VAL A 236 13.25 10.82 9.13
C VAL A 236 13.14 9.96 7.88
N GLY A 237 12.72 10.57 6.78
CA GLY A 237 12.75 9.96 5.45
C GLY A 237 14.05 10.30 4.73
N VAL A 238 14.65 9.31 4.06
CA VAL A 238 15.81 9.49 3.17
C VAL A 238 15.41 9.03 1.78
N LEU A 239 15.58 9.90 0.79
CA LEU A 239 15.40 9.54 -0.60
C LEU A 239 16.57 8.64 -1.05
N GLY A 240 16.27 7.40 -1.44
CA GLY A 240 17.29 6.45 -1.87
C GLY A 240 16.74 5.04 -2.09
N ASN A 241 17.62 4.11 -2.48
CA ASN A 241 17.27 2.70 -2.64
C ASN A 241 17.67 1.92 -1.39
N ALA A 242 16.76 1.13 -0.83
CA ALA A 242 17.04 0.31 0.35
C ALA A 242 18.16 -0.72 0.12
N ALA A 243 18.25 -1.29 -1.09
CA ALA A 243 19.33 -2.20 -1.49
C ALA A 243 20.71 -1.52 -1.65
N GLU A 244 20.78 -0.19 -1.48
CA GLU A 244 22.02 0.59 -1.45
C GLU A 244 22.30 1.10 -0.05
N ILE A 245 21.30 1.71 0.59
CA ILE A 245 21.46 2.36 1.90
C ILE A 245 21.67 1.33 3.01
N PHE A 246 20.96 0.19 3.02
CA PHE A 246 21.13 -0.81 4.08
C PHE A 246 22.55 -1.41 4.06
N PRO A 247 23.08 -1.91 2.93
CA PRO A 247 24.48 -2.34 2.85
C PRO A 247 25.49 -1.24 3.21
N GLU A 248 25.20 0.01 2.86
CA GLU A 248 26.07 1.14 3.19
C GLU A 248 26.11 1.42 4.71
N LEU A 249 24.97 1.31 5.40
CA LEU A 249 24.90 1.42 6.86
C LEU A 249 25.71 0.31 7.55
N VAL A 250 25.61 -0.92 7.04
CA VAL A 250 26.44 -2.05 7.51
C VAL A 250 27.92 -1.75 7.31
N ARG A 251 28.33 -1.28 6.13
CA ARG A 251 29.73 -0.92 5.83
C ARG A 251 30.27 0.16 6.76
N ARG A 252 29.42 1.11 7.17
CA ARG A 252 29.76 2.19 8.11
C ARG A 252 29.75 1.74 9.58
N GLY A 253 29.33 0.52 9.89
CA GLY A 253 29.18 0.04 11.26
C GLY A 253 28.06 0.74 12.04
N VAL A 254 27.08 1.32 11.34
CA VAL A 254 25.92 1.95 11.98
C VAL A 254 25.00 0.84 12.50
N ARG A 255 24.56 0.97 13.76
CA ARG A 255 23.77 -0.05 14.45
C ARG A 255 22.40 0.49 14.88
N PRO A 256 21.34 0.25 14.07
CA PRO A 256 19.96 0.44 14.52
C PRO A 256 19.63 -0.45 15.72
N ASP A 257 18.68 -0.03 16.55
CA ASP A 257 18.18 -0.86 17.64
C ASP A 257 17.18 -1.90 17.12
N VAL A 258 16.43 -1.58 16.06
CA VAL A 258 15.49 -2.48 15.36
C VAL A 258 15.63 -2.27 13.85
N VAL A 259 15.51 -3.34 13.06
CA VAL A 259 15.52 -3.31 11.59
C VAL A 259 14.31 -4.08 11.05
N THR A 260 13.63 -3.53 10.04
CA THR A 260 12.55 -4.20 9.31
C THR A 260 12.48 -3.67 7.87
N ASP A 261 11.55 -4.16 7.06
CA ASP A 261 11.26 -3.66 5.71
C ASP A 261 9.75 -3.66 5.43
N GLN A 262 9.28 -2.68 4.66
CA GLN A 262 7.92 -2.65 4.10
C GLN A 262 7.89 -2.16 2.64
N THR A 263 8.96 -2.42 1.89
CA THR A 263 8.91 -2.31 0.43
C THR A 263 7.87 -3.28 -0.14
N SER A 264 7.37 -3.03 -1.35
CA SER A 264 6.40 -3.94 -1.99
C SER A 264 7.10 -5.15 -2.64
N ALA A 265 7.94 -5.85 -1.87
CA ALA A 265 8.73 -6.98 -2.35
C ALA A 265 7.88 -8.20 -2.77
N HIS A 266 6.60 -8.23 -2.41
CA HIS A 266 5.64 -9.26 -2.85
C HIS A 266 5.34 -9.22 -4.35
N ASP A 267 5.57 -8.08 -5.01
CA ASP A 267 5.43 -7.87 -6.45
C ASP A 267 6.77 -7.35 -7.01
N PRO A 268 7.70 -8.26 -7.41
CA PRO A 268 9.02 -7.86 -7.89
C PRO A 268 9.00 -7.03 -9.17
N LEU A 269 7.92 -7.09 -9.95
CA LEU A 269 7.80 -6.33 -11.19
C LEU A 269 7.42 -4.88 -10.87
N ASN A 270 6.41 -4.66 -10.03
CA ASN A 270 5.79 -3.34 -9.83
C ASN A 270 6.11 -2.68 -8.48
N GLY A 271 6.72 -3.40 -7.55
CA GLY A 271 6.82 -2.98 -6.15
C GLY A 271 8.21 -2.71 -5.59
N TYR A 272 9.28 -3.11 -6.30
CA TYR A 272 10.65 -3.00 -5.80
C TYR A 272 11.61 -2.46 -6.87
N LEU A 273 12.14 -1.26 -6.64
CA LEU A 273 13.11 -0.63 -7.54
C LEU A 273 14.46 -1.37 -7.49
N PRO A 274 14.97 -1.91 -8.62
CA PRO A 274 16.29 -2.53 -8.63
C PRO A 274 17.41 -1.54 -8.26
N LYS A 275 18.45 -2.05 -7.60
CA LYS A 275 19.65 -1.29 -7.24
C LYS A 275 20.30 -0.67 -8.49
N GLY A 276 20.74 0.58 -8.39
CA GLY A 276 21.37 1.32 -9.48
C GLY A 276 20.43 1.79 -10.59
N TRP A 277 19.13 1.49 -10.51
CA TRP A 277 18.15 1.92 -11.52
C TRP A 277 17.47 3.21 -11.09
N THR A 278 17.13 4.03 -12.09
CA THR A 278 16.25 5.19 -11.87
C THR A 278 14.78 4.78 -11.93
N LEU A 279 13.88 5.61 -11.39
CA LEU A 279 12.43 5.39 -11.48
C LEU A 279 11.96 5.33 -12.95
N ALA A 280 12.47 6.23 -13.80
CA ALA A 280 12.12 6.28 -15.22
C ALA A 280 12.57 5.02 -15.97
N GLU A 281 13.78 4.53 -15.66
CA GLU A 281 14.29 3.29 -16.25
C GLU A 281 13.48 2.07 -15.79
N TRP A 282 13.11 2.02 -14.52
CA TRP A 282 12.24 0.97 -13.99
C TRP A 282 10.85 0.99 -14.62
N GLU A 283 10.24 2.17 -14.76
CA GLU A 283 8.98 2.37 -15.48
C GLU A 283 9.05 1.85 -16.92
N ALA A 284 10.05 2.26 -17.69
CA ALA A 284 10.19 1.85 -19.09
C ALA A 284 10.46 0.33 -19.24
N LYS A 285 11.26 -0.26 -18.35
CA LYS A 285 11.60 -1.69 -18.41
C LYS A 285 10.47 -2.60 -17.96
N ARG A 286 9.55 -2.13 -17.10
CA ARG A 286 8.33 -2.90 -16.76
C ARG A 286 7.49 -3.22 -17.99
N GLU A 287 7.49 -2.34 -18.99
CA GLU A 287 6.77 -2.54 -20.25
C GLU A 287 7.60 -3.32 -21.28
N SER A 288 8.86 -2.92 -21.47
CA SER A 288 9.69 -3.45 -22.56
C SER A 288 10.34 -4.80 -22.25
N ASP A 289 10.70 -5.07 -20.99
CA ASP A 289 11.36 -6.32 -20.58
C ASP A 289 11.06 -6.66 -19.11
N PRO A 290 9.81 -7.05 -18.80
CA PRO A 290 9.38 -7.33 -17.42
C PRO A 290 10.19 -8.44 -16.74
N LYS A 291 10.73 -9.40 -17.51
CA LYS A 291 11.51 -10.51 -16.96
C LYS A 291 12.88 -10.07 -16.45
N SER A 292 13.53 -9.09 -17.12
CA SER A 292 14.76 -8.53 -16.56
C SER A 292 14.50 -7.69 -15.32
N VAL A 293 13.36 -6.98 -15.23
CA VAL A 293 12.95 -6.26 -14.01
C VAL A 293 12.82 -7.23 -12.83
N GLU A 294 12.04 -8.30 -12.97
CA GLU A 294 11.84 -9.29 -11.91
C GLU A 294 13.17 -9.88 -11.42
N LYS A 295 14.07 -10.21 -12.35
CA LYS A 295 15.40 -10.75 -12.04
C LYS A 295 16.25 -9.73 -11.28
N ALA A 296 16.29 -8.49 -11.74
CA ALA A 296 17.07 -7.42 -11.13
C ALA A 296 16.53 -7.02 -9.75
N ALA A 297 15.20 -6.95 -9.61
CA ALA A 297 14.53 -6.67 -8.35
C ALA A 297 14.82 -7.77 -7.31
N LYS A 298 14.65 -9.05 -7.66
CA LYS A 298 14.96 -10.17 -6.76
C LYS A 298 16.43 -10.23 -6.35
N ALA A 299 17.36 -9.93 -7.27
CA ALA A 299 18.78 -9.83 -6.93
C ALA A 299 19.05 -8.67 -5.95
N SER A 300 18.35 -7.55 -6.11
CA SER A 300 18.45 -6.39 -5.21
C SER A 300 17.84 -6.68 -3.83
N MET A 301 16.69 -7.36 -3.77
CA MET A 301 16.09 -7.85 -2.53
C MET A 301 17.06 -8.78 -1.78
N ALA A 302 17.73 -9.69 -2.48
CA ALA A 302 18.71 -10.60 -1.86
C ALA A 302 19.90 -9.84 -1.24
N ALA A 303 20.37 -8.77 -1.88
CA ALA A 303 21.41 -7.91 -1.33
C ALA A 303 20.91 -7.11 -0.11
N HIS A 304 19.68 -6.62 -0.17
CA HIS A 304 19.02 -5.92 0.94
C HIS A 304 18.85 -6.84 2.16
N VAL A 305 18.32 -8.06 2.00
CA VAL A 305 18.13 -9.03 3.09
C VAL A 305 19.46 -9.50 3.70
N ARG A 306 20.56 -9.48 2.94
CA ARG A 306 21.89 -9.84 3.46
C ARG A 306 22.46 -8.77 4.39
N ALA A 307 22.07 -7.51 4.19
CA ALA A 307 22.49 -6.39 5.05
C ALA A 307 21.66 -6.39 6.35
#